data_AF-A0A2A4QHZ2-F1
#
_entry.id   AF-A0A2A4QHZ2-F1
#
_cell.length_a   1.000
_cell.length_b   1.000
_cell.length_c   1.000
_cell.angle_alpha   90.00
_cell.angle_beta   90.00
_cell.angle_gamma   90.00
#
_symmetry.space_group_name_H-M   'P 1'
#
loop_
_entity.id
_entity.type
_entity.pdbx_description
1 polymer ?
#
loop_
_entity_poly.entity_id
_entity_poly.type
_entity_poly.pdbx_seq_one_letter_code
_entity_poly.pdbx_strand_id
1 'polypeptide(L)'
;MSKYDITLLTDSRYVNPTDRDWYIDNILEEDRLVTKALEKTGLSVHRTNWDNNDFDWTTTKAVLFRTTWDYFHRIDEFKSWLQKVSSQTRMINPLTQIVWNLDKKYLLDLERKGVNIPTTAFIEPGDERILNQVLEELSWDEVVIKPAVSGGARHTYHINMVT
;
A
#
# COMPACT_ATOMS: atom_id res chain seq x y z
N MET A 1 -2.74 -18.13 24.25
CA MET A 1 -1.40 -18.10 23.59
C MET A 1 -1.61 -17.79 22.13
N SER A 2 -0.77 -16.95 21.53
CA SER A 2 -0.83 -16.66 20.09
C SER A 2 -0.58 -17.94 19.28
N LYS A 3 -1.43 -18.20 18.28
CA LYS A 3 -1.31 -19.32 17.35
C LYS A 3 -0.17 -19.13 16.34
N TYR A 4 0.13 -17.88 15.98
CA TYR A 4 1.17 -17.54 15.02
C TYR A 4 2.07 -16.43 15.56
N ASP A 5 3.35 -16.44 15.19
CA ASP A 5 4.27 -15.35 15.48
C ASP A 5 4.09 -14.21 14.47
N ILE A 6 3.96 -14.54 13.18
CA ILE A 6 3.81 -13.55 12.11
C ILE A 6 2.70 -13.98 11.14
N THR A 7 1.79 -13.07 10.83
CA THR A 7 0.81 -13.23 9.75
C THR A 7 1.14 -12.30 8.59
N LEU A 8 1.41 -12.87 7.41
CA LEU A 8 1.58 -12.13 6.16
C LEU A 8 0.20 -11.71 5.62
N LEU A 9 0.06 -10.44 5.30
CA LEU A 9 -1.16 -9.85 4.77
C LEU A 9 -1.07 -9.70 3.26
N THR A 10 -2.10 -10.20 2.58
CA THR A 10 -2.30 -10.05 1.14
C THR A 10 -3.69 -9.47 0.85
N ASP A 11 -3.94 -9.18 -0.41
CA ASP A 11 -5.28 -9.13 -1.00
C ASP A 11 -5.88 -10.54 -1.12
N SER A 12 -7.20 -10.67 -0.97
CA SER A 12 -7.97 -11.92 -1.10
C SER A 12 -7.76 -12.63 -2.44
N ARG A 13 -7.54 -11.88 -3.52
CA ARG A 13 -7.23 -12.41 -4.86
C ARG A 13 -6.01 -13.32 -4.87
N TYR A 14 -5.04 -13.08 -4.00
CA TYR A 14 -3.79 -13.86 -3.97
C TYR A 14 -3.75 -14.87 -2.82
N VAL A 15 -4.84 -15.09 -2.06
CA VAL A 15 -4.84 -16.08 -0.98
C VAL A 15 -4.75 -17.50 -1.55
N ASN A 16 -5.69 -17.86 -2.43
CA ASN A 16 -5.76 -19.15 -3.13
C ASN A 16 -6.18 -18.95 -4.60
N PRO A 17 -5.36 -18.31 -5.44
CA PRO A 17 -5.73 -18.03 -6.83
C PRO A 17 -5.87 -19.32 -7.63
N THR A 18 -6.97 -19.45 -8.38
CA THR A 18 -7.25 -20.60 -9.26
C THR A 18 -6.70 -20.40 -10.67
N ASP A 19 -6.73 -19.17 -11.17
CA ASP A 19 -6.10 -18.75 -12.42
C ASP A 19 -4.77 -18.06 -12.10
N ARG A 20 -3.67 -18.57 -12.66
CA ARG A 20 -2.31 -18.18 -12.31
C ARG A 20 -1.52 -17.87 -13.57
N ASP A 21 -0.92 -16.68 -13.56
CA ASP A 21 0.08 -16.27 -14.52
C ASP A 21 1.44 -16.06 -13.83
N TRP A 22 2.44 -15.63 -14.61
CA TRP A 22 3.79 -15.36 -14.09
C TRP A 22 3.79 -14.32 -12.95
N TYR A 23 2.86 -13.37 -12.96
CA TYR A 23 2.79 -12.29 -12.00
C TYR A 23 2.26 -12.79 -10.65
N ILE A 24 1.16 -13.55 -10.68
CA ILE A 24 0.61 -14.21 -9.49
C ILE A 24 1.62 -15.22 -8.92
N ASP A 25 2.30 -15.97 -9.79
CA ASP A 25 3.34 -16.92 -9.36
C ASP A 25 4.50 -16.22 -8.65
N ASN A 26 4.92 -15.04 -9.13
CA ASN A 26 5.95 -14.25 -8.44
C ASN A 26 5.50 -13.80 -7.04
N ILE A 27 4.25 -13.33 -6.89
CA ILE A 27 3.70 -12.92 -5.58
C ILE A 27 3.72 -14.10 -4.59
N LEU A 28 3.25 -15.27 -5.03
CA LEU A 28 3.21 -16.46 -4.20
C LEU A 28 4.62 -16.96 -3.84
N GLU A 29 5.55 -16.90 -4.78
CA GLU A 29 6.94 -17.27 -4.55
C GLU A 29 7.63 -16.33 -3.55
N GLU A 30 7.46 -15.01 -3.68
CA GLU A 30 8.01 -14.05 -2.72
C GLU A 30 7.47 -14.28 -1.29
N ASP A 31 6.17 -14.47 -1.14
CA ASP A 31 5.57 -14.75 0.16
C ASP A 31 6.06 -16.09 0.73
N ARG A 32 6.23 -17.12 -0.12
CA ARG A 32 6.84 -18.40 0.27
C ARG A 32 8.29 -18.23 0.72
N LEU A 33 9.08 -17.37 0.08
CA LEU A 33 10.46 -17.09 0.45
C LEU A 33 10.54 -16.38 1.81
N VAL A 34 9.68 -15.39 2.05
CA VAL A 34 9.56 -14.71 3.35
C VAL A 34 9.14 -15.69 4.44
N THR A 35 8.11 -16.52 4.19
CA THR A 35 7.68 -17.57 5.13
C THR A 35 8.83 -18.50 5.48
N LYS A 36 9.54 -19.06 4.49
CA LYS A 36 10.68 -19.95 4.75
C LYS A 36 11.81 -19.27 5.52
N ALA A 37 12.07 -17.98 5.27
CA ALA A 37 13.11 -17.26 5.99
C ALA A 37 12.75 -17.07 7.47
N LEU A 38 11.49 -16.78 7.79
CA LEU A 38 11.01 -16.62 9.17
C LEU A 38 10.89 -17.98 9.89
N GLU A 39 10.43 -19.02 9.21
CA GLU A 39 10.37 -20.37 9.79
C GLU A 39 11.77 -20.91 10.13
N LYS A 40 12.79 -20.57 9.33
CA LYS A 40 14.19 -20.89 9.64
C LYS A 40 14.70 -20.25 10.92
N THR A 41 14.09 -19.16 11.39
CA THR A 41 14.41 -18.55 12.69
C THR A 41 13.58 -19.12 13.84
N GLY A 42 12.74 -20.13 13.57
CA GLY A 42 11.87 -20.78 14.55
C GLY A 42 10.52 -20.10 14.74
N LEU A 43 10.15 -19.13 13.89
CA LEU A 43 8.87 -18.44 13.97
C LEU A 43 7.76 -19.21 13.22
N SER A 44 6.59 -19.27 13.81
CA SER A 44 5.37 -19.77 13.17
C SER A 44 4.76 -18.69 12.27
N VAL A 45 4.47 -19.05 11.03
CA VAL A 45 4.01 -18.09 10.00
C VAL A 45 2.64 -18.50 9.46
N HIS A 46 1.75 -17.53 9.30
CA HIS A 46 0.49 -17.67 8.59
C HIS A 46 0.39 -16.66 7.45
N ARG A 47 -0.50 -16.90 6.49
CA ARG A 47 -0.78 -15.98 5.40
C ARG A 47 -2.28 -15.92 5.16
N THR A 48 -2.82 -14.72 5.10
CA THR A 48 -4.25 -14.48 4.88
C THR A 48 -4.47 -13.10 4.28
N ASN A 49 -5.67 -12.82 3.78
CA ASN A 49 -6.05 -11.49 3.34
C ASN A 49 -6.32 -10.56 4.53
N TRP A 50 -6.03 -9.26 4.34
CA TRP A 50 -6.20 -8.27 5.40
C TRP A 50 -7.65 -8.19 5.88
N ASP A 51 -8.63 -8.31 4.99
CA ASP A 51 -10.07 -8.25 5.28
C ASP A 51 -10.70 -9.62 5.60
N ASN A 52 -9.90 -10.60 6.04
CA ASN A 52 -10.43 -11.91 6.44
C ASN A 52 -11.26 -11.80 7.74
N ASN A 53 -12.59 -11.92 7.61
CA ASN A 53 -13.53 -11.87 8.74
C ASN A 53 -13.49 -13.10 9.65
N ASP A 54 -12.95 -14.23 9.17
CA ASP A 54 -12.85 -15.49 9.92
C ASP A 54 -11.53 -15.60 10.70
N PHE A 55 -10.61 -14.64 10.53
CA PHE A 55 -9.32 -14.63 11.21
C PHE A 55 -9.34 -13.77 12.48
N ASP A 56 -9.09 -14.40 13.63
CA ASP A 56 -8.92 -13.69 14.90
C ASP A 56 -7.50 -13.10 15.01
N TRP A 57 -7.39 -11.78 14.81
CA TRP A 57 -6.13 -11.05 14.87
C TRP A 57 -5.43 -11.10 16.23
N THR A 58 -6.14 -11.41 17.32
CA THR A 58 -5.50 -11.58 18.64
C THR A 58 -4.67 -12.86 18.73
N THR A 59 -4.83 -13.77 17.75
CA THR A 59 -4.08 -15.03 17.69
C THR A 59 -2.72 -14.90 17.01
N THR A 60 -2.34 -13.74 16.47
CA THR A 60 -1.00 -13.52 15.89
C THR A 60 -0.23 -12.47 16.69
N LYS A 61 1.09 -12.67 16.88
CA LYS A 61 1.91 -11.69 17.60
C LYS A 61 2.18 -10.44 16.77
N ALA A 62 2.34 -10.59 15.46
CA ALA A 62 2.51 -9.47 14.54
C ALA A 62 1.95 -9.72 13.13
N VAL A 63 1.65 -8.64 12.42
CA VAL A 63 1.26 -8.66 11.01
C VAL A 63 2.29 -7.96 10.12
N LEU A 64 2.55 -8.55 8.94
CA LEU A 64 3.45 -8.04 7.92
C LEU A 64 2.66 -7.73 6.64
N PHE A 65 2.66 -6.47 6.22
CA PHE A 65 2.03 -6.05 4.96
C PHE A 65 2.86 -6.50 3.77
N ARG A 66 2.23 -7.24 2.84
CA ARG A 66 2.83 -7.65 1.57
C ARG A 66 2.05 -7.02 0.43
N THR A 67 1.07 -7.75 -0.10
CA THR A 67 0.35 -7.42 -1.34
C THR A 67 -1.11 -7.04 -1.08
N THR A 68 -1.36 -6.19 -0.08
CA THR A 68 -2.70 -5.63 0.23
C THR A 68 -3.14 -4.57 -0.80
N TRP A 69 -2.98 -4.88 -2.09
CA TRP A 69 -3.07 -3.94 -3.21
C TRP A 69 -4.49 -3.68 -3.71
N ASP A 70 -5.49 -3.95 -2.89
CA ASP A 70 -6.87 -3.49 -3.04
C ASP A 70 -7.20 -2.30 -2.12
N TYR A 71 -6.33 -1.96 -1.15
CA TYR A 71 -6.63 -0.97 -0.12
C TYR A 71 -7.07 0.39 -0.70
N PHE A 72 -6.48 0.82 -1.81
CA PHE A 72 -6.77 2.12 -2.41
C PHE A 72 -8.11 2.16 -3.16
N HIS A 73 -8.74 1.02 -3.39
CA HIS A 73 -10.14 0.92 -3.81
C HIS A 73 -11.11 0.98 -2.62
N ARG A 74 -10.62 0.64 -1.43
CA ARG A 74 -11.39 0.41 -0.20
C ARG A 74 -10.82 1.20 0.96
N ILE A 75 -10.41 2.46 0.71
CA ILE A 75 -9.53 3.21 1.63
C ILE A 75 -10.15 3.41 3.02
N ASP A 76 -11.46 3.68 3.09
CA ASP A 76 -12.14 3.92 4.36
C ASP A 76 -12.30 2.63 5.17
N GLU A 77 -12.58 1.52 4.47
CA GLU A 77 -12.61 0.18 5.07
C GLU A 77 -11.21 -0.21 5.59
N PHE A 78 -10.17 0.01 4.79
CA PHE A 78 -8.79 -0.30 5.16
C PHE A 78 -8.33 0.54 6.36
N LYS A 79 -8.65 1.83 6.39
CA LYS A 79 -8.36 2.70 7.55
C LYS A 79 -9.08 2.22 8.82
N SER A 80 -10.35 1.84 8.69
CA SER A 80 -11.14 1.31 9.82
C SER A 80 -10.56 -0.01 10.33
N TRP A 81 -10.16 -0.90 9.41
CA TRP A 81 -9.48 -2.14 9.72
C TRP A 81 -8.14 -1.92 10.41
N LEU A 82 -7.30 -1.00 9.89
CA LEU A 82 -6.03 -0.63 10.50
C LEU A 82 -6.20 -0.19 11.95
N GLN A 83 -7.16 0.69 12.23
CA GLN A 83 -7.42 1.13 13.60
C GLN A 83 -7.84 -0.04 14.50
N LYS A 84 -8.80 -0.87 14.06
CA LYS A 84 -9.24 -2.05 14.81
C LYS A 84 -8.08 -3.00 15.12
N VAL A 85 -7.37 -3.45 14.09
CA VAL A 85 -6.34 -4.49 14.20
C VAL A 85 -5.10 -4.01 14.93
N SER A 86 -4.78 -2.71 14.88
CA SER A 86 -3.65 -2.14 15.62
C SER A 86 -3.76 -2.29 17.14
N SER A 87 -4.99 -2.45 17.66
CA SER A 87 -5.25 -2.73 19.08
C SER A 87 -5.18 -4.23 19.43
N GLN A 88 -5.20 -5.10 18.44
CA GLN A 88 -5.31 -6.56 18.59
C GLN A 88 -3.97 -7.27 18.41
N THR A 89 -3.09 -6.71 17.59
CA THR A 89 -1.78 -7.28 17.28
C THR A 89 -0.78 -6.19 16.91
N ARG A 90 0.52 -6.53 16.91
CA ARG A 90 1.57 -5.60 16.49
C ARG A 90 1.61 -5.51 14.96
N MET A 91 1.65 -4.30 14.42
CA MET A 91 2.02 -4.10 13.02
C MET A 91 3.55 -3.95 12.93
N ILE A 92 4.21 -4.66 12.00
CA ILE A 92 5.66 -4.57 11.83
C ILE A 92 6.08 -3.13 11.48
N ASN A 93 5.34 -2.49 10.57
CA ASN A 93 5.37 -1.04 10.41
C ASN A 93 4.34 -0.41 11.37
N PRO A 94 4.71 0.56 12.21
CA PRO A 94 3.77 1.20 13.12
C PRO A 94 2.58 1.83 12.39
N LEU A 95 1.39 1.82 13.01
CA LEU A 95 0.16 2.38 12.43
C LEU A 95 0.36 3.81 11.92
N THR A 96 1.05 4.66 12.69
CA THR A 96 1.31 6.06 12.32
C THR A 96 2.12 6.16 11.01
N GLN A 97 3.12 5.29 10.83
CA GLN A 97 3.90 5.23 9.60
C GLN A 97 3.07 4.72 8.42
N ILE A 98 2.23 3.70 8.63
CA ILE A 98 1.35 3.17 7.59
C ILE A 98 0.42 4.28 7.12
N VAL A 99 -0.33 4.91 8.04
CA VAL A 99 -1.29 5.98 7.72
C VAL A 99 -0.62 7.15 7.02
N TRP A 100 0.56 7.57 7.47
CA TRP A 100 1.34 8.62 6.83
C TRP A 100 1.72 8.26 5.38
N ASN A 101 2.07 7.00 5.12
CA ASN A 101 2.51 6.55 3.80
C ASN A 101 1.37 6.25 2.81
N LEU A 102 0.11 6.12 3.27
CA LEU A 102 -1.04 5.84 2.38
C LEU A 102 -1.29 6.93 1.35
N ASP A 103 -0.95 8.18 1.67
CA ASP A 103 -1.13 9.36 0.84
C ASP A 103 0.22 9.94 0.43
N LYS A 104 0.46 10.09 -0.88
CA LYS A 104 1.70 10.63 -1.44
C LYS A 104 2.06 12.04 -0.96
N LYS A 105 1.18 12.75 -0.23
CA LYS A 105 1.53 13.97 0.52
C LYS A 105 2.72 13.78 1.46
N TYR A 106 3.05 12.54 1.86
CA TYR A 106 4.28 12.23 2.57
C TYR A 106 5.56 12.70 1.86
N LEU A 107 5.53 12.85 0.53
CA LEU A 107 6.65 13.35 -0.25
C LEU A 107 7.02 14.80 0.14
N LEU A 108 6.03 15.65 0.46
CA LEU A 108 6.28 17.02 0.93
C LEU A 108 7.02 17.02 2.27
N ASP A 109 6.68 16.09 3.16
CA ASP A 109 7.37 15.94 4.43
C ASP A 109 8.81 15.44 4.27
N LEU A 110 9.08 14.61 3.24
CA LEU A 110 10.42 14.18 2.87
C LEU A 110 11.24 15.33 2.27
N GLU A 111 10.65 16.11 1.36
CA GLU A 111 11.27 17.29 0.77
C GLU A 111 11.69 18.32 1.83
N ARG A 112 10.78 18.62 2.79
CA ARG A 112 11.08 19.51 3.94
C ARG A 112 12.24 19.01 4.80
N LYS A 113 12.56 17.72 4.76
CA LYS A 113 13.71 17.10 5.45
C LYS A 113 14.96 17.02 4.58
N GLY A 114 14.94 17.60 3.38
CA GLY A 114 16.07 17.63 2.45
C GLY A 114 16.21 16.38 1.58
N VAL A 115 15.19 15.52 1.53
CA VAL A 115 15.17 14.39 0.59
C VAL A 115 14.74 14.89 -0.78
N ASN A 116 15.55 14.61 -1.81
CA ASN A 116 15.21 14.95 -3.18
C ASN A 116 14.00 14.11 -3.66
N ILE A 117 12.93 14.77 -4.08
CA ILE A 117 11.73 14.16 -4.65
C ILE A 117 11.51 14.69 -6.07
N PRO A 118 10.74 13.98 -6.93
CA PRO A 118 10.22 14.59 -8.14
C PRO A 118 9.41 15.84 -7.77
N THR A 119 9.63 16.96 -8.45
CA THR A 119 8.82 18.16 -8.24
C THR A 119 7.35 17.79 -8.41
N THR A 120 6.56 18.02 -7.36
CA THR A 120 5.19 17.49 -7.28
C THR A 120 4.24 18.62 -6.91
N ALA A 121 3.24 18.84 -7.77
CA ALA A 121 2.10 19.69 -7.45
C ALA A 121 0.96 18.82 -6.90
N PHE A 122 0.34 19.27 -5.81
CA PHE A 122 -0.84 18.63 -5.23
C PHE A 122 -2.08 19.43 -5.60
N ILE A 123 -3.06 18.76 -6.19
CA ILE A 123 -4.35 19.32 -6.56
C ILE A 123 -5.38 18.73 -5.61
N GLU A 124 -6.00 19.59 -4.78
CA GLU A 124 -6.99 19.16 -3.80
C GLU A 124 -8.39 19.06 -4.43
N PRO A 125 -9.29 18.23 -3.86
CA PRO A 125 -10.68 18.23 -4.26
C PRO A 125 -11.29 19.65 -4.15
N GLY A 126 -11.92 20.10 -5.22
CA GLY A 126 -12.49 21.46 -5.31
C GLY A 126 -11.57 22.49 -5.94
N ASP A 127 -10.35 22.12 -6.35
CA ASP A 127 -9.55 22.95 -7.25
C ASP A 127 -10.25 23.08 -8.62
N GLU A 128 -10.46 24.30 -9.08
CA GLU A 128 -11.19 24.62 -10.31
C GLU A 128 -10.26 24.80 -11.53
N ARG A 129 -8.94 24.78 -11.33
CA ARG A 129 -7.99 24.91 -12.44
C ARG A 129 -8.08 23.72 -13.37
N ILE A 130 -8.08 23.99 -14.68
CA ILE A 130 -7.93 22.93 -15.68
C ILE A 130 -6.45 22.53 -15.80
N LEU A 131 -6.19 21.33 -16.33
CA LEU A 131 -4.83 20.79 -16.43
C LEU A 131 -3.84 21.76 -17.10
N ASN A 132 -4.21 22.38 -18.24
CA ASN A 132 -3.33 23.30 -18.94
C ASN A 132 -2.91 24.50 -18.08
N GLN A 133 -3.82 25.07 -17.28
CA GLN A 133 -3.50 26.18 -16.39
C GLN A 133 -2.46 25.77 -15.35
N VAL A 134 -2.62 24.57 -14.77
CA VAL A 134 -1.66 24.04 -13.79
C VAL A 134 -0.27 23.84 -14.44
N LEU A 135 -0.22 23.32 -15.67
CA LEU A 135 1.04 23.09 -16.37
C LEU A 135 1.72 24.40 -16.78
N GLU A 136 0.97 25.39 -17.25
CA GLU A 136 1.48 26.73 -17.56
C GLU A 136 2.05 27.43 -16.31
N GLU A 137 1.32 27.40 -15.19
CA GLU A 137 1.76 27.96 -13.90
C GLU A 137 3.08 27.33 -13.41
N LEU A 138 3.25 26.02 -13.63
CA LEU A 138 4.43 25.27 -13.20
C LEU A 138 5.55 25.25 -14.25
N SER A 139 5.29 25.78 -15.46
CA SER A 139 6.20 25.71 -16.61
C SER A 139 6.61 24.26 -16.93
N TRP A 140 5.64 23.35 -16.99
CA TRP A 140 5.85 21.93 -17.28
C TRP A 140 5.28 21.53 -18.64
N ASP A 141 6.11 20.92 -19.49
CA ASP A 141 5.69 20.42 -20.81
C ASP A 141 5.30 18.93 -20.78
N GLU A 142 5.81 18.17 -19.81
CA GLU A 142 5.59 16.73 -19.65
C GLU A 142 5.33 16.40 -18.18
N VAL A 143 4.27 15.63 -17.90
CA VAL A 143 3.80 15.38 -16.53
C VAL A 143 3.31 13.94 -16.36
N VAL A 144 3.46 13.43 -15.14
CA VAL A 144 2.76 12.22 -14.68
C VAL A 144 1.65 12.63 -13.71
N ILE A 145 0.40 12.34 -14.07
CA ILE A 145 -0.77 12.57 -13.23
C ILE A 145 -1.17 11.26 -12.57
N LYS A 146 -1.41 11.28 -11.26
CA LYS A 146 -1.89 10.11 -10.50
C LYS A 146 -2.64 10.53 -9.24
N PRO A 147 -3.59 9.71 -8.75
CA PRO A 147 -4.22 9.96 -7.45
C PRO A 147 -3.18 9.91 -6.31
N ALA A 148 -3.35 10.77 -5.32
CA ALA A 148 -2.50 10.83 -4.13
C ALA A 148 -2.53 9.49 -3.36
N VAL A 149 -3.72 8.88 -3.24
CA VAL A 149 -3.92 7.52 -2.72
C VAL A 149 -4.17 6.56 -3.88
N SER A 150 -3.18 5.74 -4.23
CA SER A 150 -3.24 4.77 -5.33
C SER A 150 -2.07 3.79 -5.29
N GLY A 151 -2.22 2.65 -5.96
CA GLY A 151 -1.16 1.68 -6.25
C GLY A 151 -1.39 1.03 -7.63
N GLY A 152 -0.43 0.22 -8.08
CA GLY A 152 -0.54 -0.55 -9.33
C GLY A 152 -0.77 0.30 -10.60
N ALA A 153 -0.20 1.51 -10.66
CA ALA A 153 -0.40 2.48 -11.74
C ALA A 153 -1.87 2.88 -12.00
N ARG A 154 -2.79 2.63 -11.05
CA ARG A 154 -4.20 2.99 -11.20
C ARG A 154 -4.37 4.50 -11.43
N HIS A 155 -5.09 4.86 -12.49
CA HIS A 155 -5.30 6.24 -12.94
C HIS A 155 -3.99 7.04 -13.03
N THR A 156 -2.90 6.37 -13.41
CA THR A 156 -1.62 7.03 -13.69
C THR A 156 -1.52 7.29 -15.19
N TYR A 157 -1.30 8.54 -15.55
CA TYR A 157 -1.22 8.99 -16.94
C TYR A 157 0.08 9.73 -17.15
N HIS A 158 0.70 9.49 -18.31
CA HIS A 158 1.82 10.27 -18.80
C HIS A 158 1.28 11.19 -19.90
N ILE A 159 1.45 12.49 -19.74
CA ILE A 159 0.90 13.50 -20.64
C ILE A 159 2.03 14.42 -21.08
N ASN A 160 2.07 14.67 -22.38
CA ASN A 160 2.97 15.63 -23.00
C ASN A 160 2.10 16.68 -23.68
N MET A 161 2.39 17.96 -23.44
CA MET A 161 1.74 19.08 -24.11
C MET A 161 2.21 19.09 -25.57
N VAL A 162 1.36 18.60 -26.46
CA VAL A 162 1.58 18.78 -27.89
C VAL A 162 1.39 20.27 -28.17
N THR A 163 2.50 20.90 -28.55
CA THR A 163 2.52 22.29 -29.04
C THR A 163 1.84 22.42 -30.39
#